data_AF-A0A210QS77-F1
#
_entry.id   AF-A0A210QS77-F1
#
_cell.length_a   1.000
_cell.length_b   1.000
_cell.length_c   1.000
_cell.angle_alpha   90.00
_cell.angle_beta   90.00
_cell.angle_gamma   90.00
#
_symmetry.space_group_name_H-M   'P 1'
#
loop_
_entity.id
_entity.type
_entity.pdbx_description
1 polymer ?
#
loop_
_entity_poly.entity_id
_entity_poly.type
_entity_poly.pdbx_seq_one_letter_code
_entity_poly.pdbx_strand_id
1 'polypeptide(L)'
;MAFTMRSSLATGKLGLRLLGKTGKCRVPVLPPSVLYQRSVSSTSSRLRQKNIKSTQEQQVEEQRNRNQDAGELTELVRDFLDPALFYKAVNSIGIDYFCGVPDSLLKDFCAYITQNCPSHQHIITANEGSAVSLAAGYHLATGKHAMVYLQNSGLGNIVNPIMSLAVPPVYSIPMLLLVGWRGEPGKRDEPQHMVQGQATPGLLAALGIPFQPLPDYQEGAEQALQTAQHYMEKTRGPYAFLVKRQTFLPYKLPQDDTPDFPLDREEAMKVIVDGLSNKDVVVSTTGMLSRELFEYRVEKDMGHERDFLTVGSMGHASAIALGIAQQKPNRQVFCLDGDGAALMHMGTMGTIGQSEQTNFKHIIFNNGAHDSVGGQPTVAAHHSSFCFSTIAKGCGYREALVATNEEEVAEGLNRLRQTHGPVLLEVKVAKGGRKNLGRPTRSPVQNKQDFMHFLAIN
;
A
#
# COMPACT_ATOMS: atom_id res chain seq x y z
N MET A 1 -7.72 56.47 14.22
CA MET A 1 -7.07 56.96 12.98
C MET A 1 -7.47 56.02 11.85
N ALA A 2 -8.50 56.41 11.10
CA ALA A 2 -8.96 55.72 9.90
C ALA A 2 -8.53 56.57 8.70
N PHE A 3 -7.81 55.98 7.75
CA PHE A 3 -7.42 56.66 6.51
C PHE A 3 -8.15 56.03 5.33
N THR A 4 -9.11 56.79 4.82
CA THR A 4 -9.68 56.71 3.47
C THR A 4 -8.62 56.96 2.40
N MET A 5 -8.67 56.22 1.29
CA MET A 5 -8.34 56.78 -0.03
C MET A 5 -9.26 56.23 -1.12
N ARG A 6 -9.51 57.13 -2.08
CA ARG A 6 -10.57 57.16 -3.08
C ARG A 6 -10.18 56.46 -4.38
N SER A 7 -11.23 56.20 -5.14
CA SER A 7 -11.30 55.77 -6.54
C SER A 7 -10.58 56.68 -7.54
N SER A 8 -10.15 56.08 -8.66
CA SER A 8 -10.03 56.73 -9.97
C SER A 8 -10.37 55.71 -11.07
N LEU A 9 -11.49 55.94 -11.74
CA LEU A 9 -11.91 55.31 -12.99
C LEU A 9 -11.26 56.06 -14.16
N ALA A 10 -10.66 55.33 -15.10
CA ALA A 10 -10.41 55.82 -16.45
C ALA A 10 -10.84 54.75 -17.46
N THR A 11 -11.83 55.11 -18.25
CA THR A 11 -12.53 54.35 -19.28
C THR A 11 -11.70 54.21 -20.56
N GLY A 12 -11.57 52.98 -21.08
CA GLY A 12 -11.09 52.70 -22.44
C GLY A 12 -12.09 51.80 -23.18
N LYS A 13 -12.83 52.36 -24.14
CA LYS A 13 -13.75 51.68 -25.05
C LYS A 13 -12.99 50.89 -26.12
N LEU A 14 -13.35 49.63 -26.33
CA LEU A 14 -13.27 48.89 -27.62
C LEU A 14 -14.31 47.76 -27.48
N GLY A 15 -15.42 47.68 -28.22
CA GLY A 15 -15.55 47.78 -29.66
C GLY A 15 -15.72 46.38 -30.27
N LEU A 16 -16.76 45.64 -29.86
CA LEU A 16 -17.07 44.29 -30.38
C LEU A 16 -17.56 44.39 -31.84
N ARG A 17 -16.79 43.84 -32.79
CA ARG A 17 -17.24 43.56 -34.16
C ARG A 17 -17.27 42.05 -34.40
N LEU A 18 -18.49 41.54 -34.61
CA LEU A 18 -18.78 40.22 -35.14
C LEU A 18 -18.38 40.14 -36.62
N LEU A 19 -17.59 39.13 -36.98
CA LEU A 19 -17.41 38.69 -38.36
C LEU A 19 -17.49 37.17 -38.38
N GLY A 20 -18.57 36.66 -38.96
CA GLY A 20 -18.75 35.24 -39.25
C GLY A 20 -17.96 34.84 -40.49
N LYS A 21 -17.38 33.63 -40.44
CA LYS A 21 -17.09 32.82 -41.62
C LYS A 21 -17.36 31.36 -41.32
N THR A 22 -18.24 30.79 -42.12
CA THR A 22 -18.66 29.39 -42.16
C THR A 22 -17.55 28.50 -42.71
N GLY A 23 -17.12 27.50 -41.94
CA GLY A 23 -16.25 26.41 -42.39
C GLY A 23 -16.95 25.07 -42.17
N LYS A 24 -17.41 24.43 -43.26
CA LYS A 24 -17.96 23.06 -43.26
C LYS A 24 -16.82 22.06 -43.02
N CYS A 25 -16.86 21.31 -41.92
CA CYS A 25 -16.05 20.11 -41.75
C CYS A 25 -16.98 18.89 -41.69
N ARG A 26 -16.81 17.98 -42.65
CA ARG A 26 -17.59 16.75 -42.81
C ARG A 26 -17.12 15.69 -41.82
N VAL A 27 -18.06 15.10 -41.10
CA VAL A 27 -17.87 13.90 -40.25
C VAL A 27 -17.99 12.67 -41.15
N PRO A 28 -17.07 11.69 -41.13
CA PRO A 28 -17.23 10.45 -41.89
C PRO A 28 -18.21 9.50 -41.18
N VAL A 29 -19.20 9.04 -41.96
CA VAL A 29 -20.22 8.06 -41.59
C VAL A 29 -19.65 6.64 -41.77
N LEU A 30 -19.70 5.82 -40.72
CA LEU A 30 -19.40 4.39 -40.79
C LEU A 30 -20.58 3.60 -41.40
N PRO A 31 -20.36 2.58 -42.24
CA PRO A 31 -21.44 1.82 -42.86
C PRO A 31 -22.06 0.79 -41.89
N PRO A 32 -23.34 0.41 -42.09
CA PRO A 32 -24.06 -0.50 -41.20
C PRO A 32 -23.67 -1.97 -41.40
N SER A 33 -23.89 -2.71 -40.31
CA SER A 33 -23.62 -4.12 -40.06
C SER A 33 -24.28 -5.10 -41.05
N VAL A 34 -23.50 -6.11 -41.46
CA VAL A 34 -23.98 -7.28 -42.21
C VAL A 34 -24.62 -8.27 -41.24
N LEU A 35 -25.92 -8.48 -41.42
CA LEU A 35 -26.74 -9.53 -40.80
C LEU A 35 -26.33 -10.91 -41.36
N TYR A 36 -26.01 -11.86 -40.48
CA TYR A 36 -26.04 -13.28 -40.82
C TYR A 36 -27.18 -13.95 -40.05
N GLN A 37 -28.23 -14.31 -40.78
CA GLN A 37 -29.30 -15.19 -40.34
C GLN A 37 -28.74 -16.61 -40.18
N ARG A 38 -29.01 -17.26 -39.04
CA ARG A 38 -29.16 -18.72 -39.00
C ARG A 38 -30.41 -19.11 -38.20
N SER A 39 -31.24 -19.86 -38.92
CA SER A 39 -32.49 -20.55 -38.62
C SER A 39 -32.67 -21.11 -37.20
N VAL A 40 -33.87 -20.90 -36.69
CA VAL A 40 -34.49 -21.64 -35.59
C VAL A 40 -35.05 -22.96 -36.13
N SER A 41 -34.74 -24.09 -35.50
CA SER A 41 -35.55 -25.31 -35.60
C SER A 41 -35.87 -25.82 -34.21
N SER A 42 -37.17 -25.91 -33.93
CA SER A 42 -37.80 -26.38 -32.71
C SER A 42 -37.70 -27.89 -32.54
N THR A 43 -37.30 -28.37 -31.36
CA THR A 43 -37.89 -29.60 -30.80
C THR A 43 -37.89 -29.55 -29.27
N SER A 44 -39.00 -30.01 -28.69
CA SER A 44 -39.43 -29.79 -27.33
C SER A 44 -38.78 -30.71 -26.29
N SER A 45 -38.65 -30.15 -25.08
CA SER A 45 -38.94 -30.79 -23.77
C SER A 45 -38.40 -32.21 -23.48
N ARG A 46 -37.46 -32.31 -22.54
CA ARG A 46 -37.68 -32.88 -21.18
C ARG A 46 -36.35 -33.16 -20.45
N LEU A 47 -36.37 -32.79 -19.16
CA LEU A 47 -35.72 -33.44 -18.02
C LEU A 47 -34.25 -33.10 -17.65
N ARG A 48 -34.19 -32.41 -16.50
CA ARG A 48 -33.42 -32.73 -15.27
C ARG A 48 -31.94 -32.32 -15.19
N GLN A 49 -31.73 -31.32 -14.34
CA GLN A 49 -30.78 -31.33 -13.21
C GLN A 49 -29.48 -32.07 -13.46
N LYS A 50 -28.47 -31.38 -14.00
CA LYS A 50 -27.07 -31.71 -13.81
C LYS A 50 -26.21 -30.47 -14.03
N ASN A 51 -25.25 -30.27 -13.14
CA ASN A 51 -24.07 -29.41 -13.23
C ASN A 51 -24.24 -27.89 -13.04
N ILE A 52 -24.32 -27.47 -11.77
CA ILE A 52 -23.84 -26.14 -11.33
C ILE A 52 -22.49 -26.27 -10.57
N LYS A 53 -22.02 -27.49 -10.27
CA LYS A 53 -20.73 -27.74 -9.58
C LYS A 53 -19.48 -27.68 -10.47
N SER A 54 -19.57 -27.45 -11.78
CA SER A 54 -18.40 -27.59 -12.69
C SER A 54 -17.68 -26.31 -13.07
N THR A 55 -18.21 -25.12 -12.79
CA THR A 55 -17.62 -23.85 -13.26
C THR A 55 -16.47 -23.35 -12.38
N GLN A 56 -16.46 -23.69 -11.09
CA GLN A 56 -15.50 -23.17 -10.12
C GLN A 56 -14.17 -23.96 -10.18
N GLU A 57 -14.25 -25.28 -10.31
CA GLU A 57 -13.08 -26.16 -10.50
C GLU A 57 -12.43 -25.94 -11.88
N GLN A 58 -13.23 -25.71 -12.93
CA GLN A 58 -12.72 -25.37 -14.26
C GLN A 58 -11.95 -24.04 -14.28
N GLN A 59 -12.41 -23.03 -13.53
CA GLN A 59 -11.71 -21.75 -13.44
C GLN A 59 -10.36 -21.86 -12.72
N VAL A 60 -10.28 -22.71 -11.69
CA VAL A 60 -9.01 -22.98 -10.97
C VAL A 60 -8.03 -23.75 -11.85
N GLU A 61 -8.52 -24.72 -12.64
CA GLU A 61 -7.68 -25.52 -13.53
C GLU A 61 -7.20 -24.71 -14.76
N GLU A 62 -8.04 -23.86 -15.35
CA GLU A 62 -7.63 -22.90 -16.39
C GLU A 62 -6.62 -21.87 -15.89
N GLN A 63 -6.66 -21.51 -14.61
CA GLN A 63 -5.66 -20.65 -14.00
C GLN A 63 -4.32 -21.38 -13.79
N ARG A 64 -4.35 -22.67 -13.42
CA ARG A 64 -3.16 -23.52 -13.34
C ARG A 64 -2.49 -23.73 -14.70
N ASN A 65 -3.28 -24.01 -15.73
CA ASN A 65 -2.77 -24.21 -17.09
C ASN A 65 -2.17 -22.91 -17.66
N ARG A 66 -2.79 -21.74 -17.42
CA ARG A 66 -2.20 -20.44 -17.79
C ARG A 66 -0.87 -20.12 -17.09
N ASN A 67 -0.65 -20.68 -15.90
CA ASN A 67 0.62 -20.53 -15.19
C ASN A 67 1.70 -21.50 -15.72
N GLN A 68 1.30 -22.62 -16.33
CA GLN A 68 2.21 -23.58 -16.98
C GLN A 68 2.51 -23.22 -18.44
N ASP A 69 1.56 -22.61 -19.16
CA ASP A 69 1.70 -22.18 -20.57
C ASP A 69 2.60 -20.95 -20.77
N ALA A 70 3.09 -20.34 -19.69
CA ALA A 70 4.22 -19.42 -19.76
C ALA A 70 5.50 -20.22 -20.06
N GLY A 71 5.63 -20.67 -21.30
CA GLY A 71 6.76 -21.47 -21.77
C GLY A 71 8.12 -20.81 -21.51
N GLU A 72 9.16 -21.64 -21.50
CA GLU A 72 10.56 -21.21 -21.43
C GLU A 72 10.92 -20.37 -22.66
N LEU A 73 10.78 -19.06 -22.55
CA LEU A 73 11.49 -18.14 -23.42
C LEU A 73 12.96 -18.20 -23.02
N THR A 74 13.83 -18.54 -23.97
CA THR A 74 15.28 -18.45 -23.84
C THR A 74 15.67 -16.97 -23.70
N GLU A 75 15.57 -16.44 -22.48
CA GLU A 75 16.09 -15.13 -22.14
C GLU A 75 17.62 -15.15 -22.32
N LEU A 76 18.12 -14.21 -23.14
CA LEU A 76 19.48 -13.67 -23.01
C LEU A 76 19.77 -13.55 -21.51
N VAL A 77 20.90 -14.10 -21.04
CA VAL A 77 21.28 -14.15 -19.62
C VAL A 77 20.81 -12.88 -18.93
N ARG A 78 19.77 -13.01 -18.11
CA ARG A 78 19.19 -11.89 -17.39
C ARG A 78 20.17 -11.57 -16.27
N ASP A 79 20.87 -10.45 -16.42
CA ASP A 79 21.71 -9.94 -15.34
C ASP A 79 20.81 -9.34 -14.26
N PHE A 80 21.18 -9.61 -13.01
CA PHE A 80 20.53 -9.08 -11.82
C PHE A 80 21.60 -8.44 -10.95
N LEU A 81 21.25 -7.37 -10.24
CA LEU A 81 22.15 -6.75 -9.29
C LEU A 81 22.31 -7.63 -8.05
N ASP A 82 23.55 -7.97 -7.70
CA ASP A 82 23.86 -8.53 -6.39
C ASP A 82 23.65 -7.42 -5.33
N PRO A 83 22.76 -7.62 -4.33
CA PRO A 83 22.54 -6.62 -3.27
C PRO A 83 23.81 -6.15 -2.56
N ALA A 84 24.81 -7.04 -2.38
CA ALA A 84 26.08 -6.73 -1.75
C ALA A 84 26.96 -5.84 -2.63
N LEU A 85 27.01 -6.12 -3.94
CA LEU A 85 27.77 -5.31 -4.89
C LEU A 85 27.11 -3.94 -5.08
N PHE A 86 25.78 -3.90 -5.17
CA PHE A 86 25.05 -2.64 -5.25
C PHE A 86 25.22 -1.80 -3.97
N TYR A 87 25.13 -2.40 -2.77
CA TYR A 87 25.43 -1.73 -1.50
C TYR A 87 26.84 -1.12 -1.48
N LYS A 88 27.86 -1.85 -1.94
CA LYS A 88 29.23 -1.35 -2.05
C LYS A 88 29.33 -0.18 -3.04
N ALA A 89 28.64 -0.26 -4.18
CA ALA A 89 28.60 0.81 -5.18
C ALA A 89 27.91 2.08 -4.66
N VAL A 90 26.87 1.93 -3.83
CA VAL A 90 26.21 3.08 -3.17
C VAL A 90 27.14 3.72 -2.14
N ASN A 91 27.85 2.92 -1.35
CA ASN A 91 28.85 3.43 -0.40
C ASN A 91 30.01 4.14 -1.10
N SER A 92 30.45 3.67 -2.27
CA SER A 92 31.58 4.27 -2.99
C SER A 92 31.30 5.67 -3.53
N ILE A 93 30.02 6.03 -3.74
CA ILE A 93 29.58 7.39 -4.06
C ILE A 93 29.28 8.24 -2.80
N GLY A 94 29.69 7.79 -1.62
CA GLY A 94 29.61 8.54 -0.37
C GLY A 94 28.25 8.49 0.34
N ILE A 95 27.39 7.53 0.00
CA ILE A 95 26.10 7.31 0.69
C ILE A 95 26.23 6.11 1.63
N ASP A 96 26.25 6.38 2.92
CA ASP A 96 26.40 5.41 4.02
C ASP A 96 25.22 5.43 5.01
N TYR A 97 24.16 6.18 4.69
CA TYR A 97 22.94 6.26 5.50
C TYR A 97 21.71 5.91 4.67
N PHE A 98 20.91 4.99 5.18
CA PHE A 98 19.76 4.40 4.52
C PHE A 98 18.53 4.56 5.40
N CYS A 99 17.43 5.04 4.85
CA CYS A 99 16.16 5.05 5.56
C CYS A 99 14.98 4.89 4.62
N GLY A 100 13.86 4.37 5.11
CA GLY A 100 12.71 4.16 4.23
C GLY A 100 11.68 3.15 4.73
N VAL A 101 10.62 3.03 3.93
CA VAL A 101 9.56 2.03 4.12
C VAL A 101 9.82 0.85 3.18
N PRO A 102 9.86 -0.41 3.68
CA PRO A 102 10.17 -1.57 2.86
C PRO A 102 9.18 -1.75 1.70
N ASP A 103 9.68 -2.19 0.55
CA ASP A 103 8.90 -2.50 -0.64
C ASP A 103 9.26 -3.88 -1.18
N SER A 104 8.26 -4.55 -1.74
CA SER A 104 8.35 -5.83 -2.41
C SER A 104 9.34 -5.92 -3.59
N LEU A 105 9.59 -4.85 -4.36
CA LEU A 105 10.59 -4.84 -5.44
C LEU A 105 12.00 -4.55 -4.90
N LEU A 106 12.07 -3.92 -3.73
CA LEU A 106 13.31 -3.61 -3.02
C LEU A 106 13.66 -4.64 -1.96
N LYS A 107 12.81 -5.65 -1.74
CA LYS A 107 12.88 -6.57 -0.58
C LYS A 107 14.26 -7.19 -0.37
N ASP A 108 14.94 -7.56 -1.47
CA ASP A 108 16.21 -8.26 -1.42
C ASP A 108 17.34 -7.30 -1.01
N PHE A 109 17.34 -6.09 -1.58
CA PHE A 109 18.26 -5.02 -1.14
C PHE A 109 17.96 -4.54 0.29
N CYS A 110 16.69 -4.33 0.63
CA CYS A 110 16.27 -3.96 1.98
C CYS A 110 16.68 -5.02 3.01
N ALA A 111 16.50 -6.31 2.70
CA ALA A 111 16.96 -7.41 3.55
C ALA A 111 18.49 -7.38 3.73
N TYR A 112 19.23 -7.13 2.65
CA TYR A 112 20.69 -7.02 2.71
C TYR A 112 21.15 -5.88 3.64
N ILE A 113 20.61 -4.67 3.46
CA ILE A 113 21.01 -3.53 4.30
C ILE A 113 20.54 -3.70 5.75
N THR A 114 19.37 -4.30 6.01
CA THR A 114 18.91 -4.61 7.38
C THR A 114 19.89 -5.52 8.12
N GLN A 115 20.50 -6.48 7.43
CA GLN A 115 21.43 -7.43 8.06
C GLN A 115 22.86 -6.89 8.16
N ASN A 116 23.32 -6.13 7.17
CA ASN A 116 24.75 -5.82 7.00
C ASN A 116 25.11 -4.35 7.31
N CYS A 117 24.13 -3.45 7.39
CA CYS A 117 24.34 -2.05 7.73
C CYS A 117 24.27 -1.87 9.26
N PRO A 118 25.16 -1.08 9.89
CA PRO A 118 25.03 -0.72 11.29
C PRO A 118 23.67 -0.07 11.59
N SER A 119 23.07 -0.37 12.75
CA SER A 119 21.72 0.09 13.11
C SER A 119 21.55 1.61 13.18
N HIS A 120 22.63 2.35 13.43
CA HIS A 120 22.61 3.83 13.41
C HIS A 120 22.72 4.43 11.99
N GLN A 121 23.03 3.60 11.00
CA GLN A 121 23.15 3.94 9.58
C GLN A 121 21.99 3.40 8.73
N HIS A 122 21.15 2.52 9.28
CA HIS A 122 19.93 2.04 8.63
C HIS A 122 18.71 2.18 9.55
N ILE A 123 17.75 3.02 9.14
CA ILE A 123 16.49 3.20 9.88
C ILE A 123 15.29 2.84 9.01
N ILE A 124 14.57 1.79 9.40
CA ILE A 124 13.27 1.48 8.82
C ILE A 124 12.23 2.43 9.41
N THR A 125 11.63 3.26 8.56
CA THR A 125 10.67 4.27 8.99
C THR A 125 9.24 3.76 8.88
N ALA A 126 8.36 4.24 9.75
CA ALA A 126 6.92 3.95 9.64
C ALA A 126 6.26 4.64 8.44
N ASN A 127 6.79 5.78 7.99
CA ASN A 127 6.22 6.61 6.92
C ASN A 127 7.32 7.20 6.04
N GLU A 128 7.12 7.24 4.72
CA GLU A 128 8.11 7.71 3.77
C GLU A 128 8.46 9.19 3.95
N GLY A 129 7.52 10.03 4.38
CA GLY A 129 7.77 11.43 4.68
C GLY A 129 8.74 11.61 5.86
N SER A 130 8.64 10.73 6.86
CA SER A 130 9.62 10.67 7.96
C SER A 130 11.00 10.21 7.47
N ALA A 131 11.07 9.34 6.45
CA ALA A 131 12.35 8.95 5.83
C ALA A 131 13.05 10.13 5.16
N VAL A 132 12.32 10.93 4.38
CA VAL A 132 12.86 12.18 3.80
C VAL A 132 13.33 13.13 4.90
N SER A 133 12.60 13.21 6.02
CA SER A 133 12.95 14.09 7.13
C SER A 133 14.20 13.60 7.88
N LEU A 134 14.38 12.29 8.06
CA LEU A 134 15.60 11.70 8.63
C LEU A 134 16.79 11.88 7.70
N ALA A 135 16.63 11.65 6.40
CA ALA A 135 17.66 11.92 5.40
C ALA A 135 18.10 13.40 5.41
N ALA A 136 17.15 14.32 5.57
CA ALA A 136 17.45 15.73 5.71
C ALA A 136 18.23 16.03 7.00
N GLY A 137 17.81 15.48 8.14
CA GLY A 137 18.55 15.60 9.40
C GLY A 137 19.99 15.06 9.30
N TYR A 138 20.16 13.91 8.63
CA TYR A 138 21.46 13.31 8.36
C TYR A 138 22.37 14.24 7.55
N HIS A 139 21.85 14.80 6.45
CA HIS A 139 22.58 15.73 5.62
C HIS A 139 22.98 17.00 6.39
N LEU A 140 22.04 17.58 7.14
CA LEU A 140 22.31 18.78 7.95
C LEU A 140 23.40 18.55 9.01
N ALA A 141 23.48 17.35 9.57
CA ALA A 141 24.47 17.02 10.60
C ALA A 141 25.86 16.69 10.03
N THR A 142 25.93 16.13 8.82
CA THR A 142 27.17 15.50 8.31
C THR A 142 27.69 16.09 6.99
N GLY A 143 26.85 16.81 6.25
CA GLY A 143 27.10 17.21 4.86
C GLY A 143 27.04 16.07 3.84
N LYS A 144 26.85 14.82 4.27
CA LYS A 144 26.78 13.63 3.40
C LYS A 144 25.38 13.42 2.84
N HIS A 145 25.27 12.56 1.83
CA HIS A 145 24.00 12.22 1.19
C HIS A 145 23.42 10.93 1.79
N ALA A 146 22.10 10.87 1.89
CA ALA A 146 21.37 9.67 2.31
C ALA A 146 20.64 9.03 1.13
N MET A 147 20.40 7.72 1.23
CA MET A 147 19.44 7.01 0.39
C MET A 147 18.10 6.87 1.11
N VAL A 148 17.02 7.29 0.45
CA VAL A 148 15.64 7.09 0.88
C VAL A 148 14.99 6.03 -0.01
N TYR A 149 14.64 4.86 0.54
CA TYR A 149 13.96 3.81 -0.21
C TYR A 149 12.46 3.78 0.07
N LEU A 150 11.66 3.52 -0.96
CA LEU A 150 10.19 3.51 -0.86
C LEU A 150 9.55 2.83 -2.06
N GLN A 151 8.29 2.42 -1.93
CA GLN A 151 7.45 2.09 -3.08
C GLN A 151 6.95 3.38 -3.74
N ASN A 152 6.66 3.37 -5.04
CA ASN A 152 6.08 4.51 -5.75
C ASN A 152 4.71 4.98 -5.19
N SER A 153 3.98 4.12 -4.49
CA SER A 153 2.78 4.52 -3.72
C SER A 153 3.10 5.54 -2.62
N GLY A 154 4.28 5.44 -2.03
CA GLY A 154 4.79 6.34 -1.01
C GLY A 154 5.18 7.72 -1.54
N LEU A 155 5.18 7.93 -2.87
CA LEU A 155 5.42 9.25 -3.45
C LEU A 155 4.45 10.31 -2.90
N GLY A 156 3.20 9.91 -2.62
CA GLY A 156 2.20 10.78 -2.00
C GLY A 156 2.60 11.26 -0.59
N ASN A 157 3.25 10.40 0.20
CA ASN A 157 3.69 10.72 1.56
C ASN A 157 4.91 11.65 1.57
N ILE A 158 5.72 11.65 0.52
CA ILE A 158 6.92 12.48 0.45
C ILE A 158 6.71 13.83 -0.23
N VAL A 159 5.57 14.08 -0.91
CA VAL A 159 5.35 15.33 -1.66
C VAL A 159 5.65 16.54 -0.80
N ASN A 160 5.03 16.62 0.39
CA ASN A 160 5.23 17.75 1.30
C ASN A 160 6.70 17.89 1.74
N PRO A 161 7.32 16.90 2.41
CA PRO A 161 8.70 17.07 2.89
C PRO A 161 9.73 17.24 1.75
N ILE A 162 9.54 16.64 0.58
CA ILE A 162 10.43 16.91 -0.57
C ILE A 162 10.33 18.37 -1.00
N MET A 163 9.12 18.87 -1.25
CA MET A 163 8.93 20.22 -1.77
C MET A 163 9.25 21.30 -0.73
N SER A 164 9.08 21.01 0.56
CA SER A 164 9.30 21.98 1.63
C SER A 164 10.67 21.87 2.30
N LEU A 165 11.43 20.78 2.04
CA LEU A 165 12.76 20.56 2.63
C LEU A 165 13.82 20.29 1.56
N ALA A 166 13.62 19.31 0.69
CA ALA A 166 14.70 18.76 -0.12
C ALA A 166 15.07 19.58 -1.37
N VAL A 167 14.07 20.16 -2.06
CA VAL A 167 14.29 20.76 -3.38
C VAL A 167 15.23 21.99 -3.35
N PRO A 168 15.99 22.25 -4.43
CA PRO A 168 16.97 23.33 -4.48
C PRO A 168 16.45 24.73 -4.10
N PRO A 169 15.24 25.16 -4.53
CA PRO A 169 14.74 26.49 -4.18
C PRO A 169 14.42 26.71 -2.70
N VAL A 170 14.45 25.65 -1.85
CA VAL A 170 14.09 25.74 -0.43
C VAL A 170 15.32 25.56 0.48
N TYR A 171 15.64 24.33 0.93
CA TYR A 171 16.86 24.09 1.71
C TYR A 171 18.00 23.44 0.90
N SER A 172 17.76 23.05 -0.37
CA SER A 172 18.81 22.44 -1.21
C SER A 172 19.47 21.22 -0.54
N ILE A 173 18.67 20.23 -0.16
CA ILE A 173 19.16 19.03 0.52
C ILE A 173 19.23 17.87 -0.49
N PRO A 174 20.44 17.47 -0.94
CA PRO A 174 20.62 16.33 -1.82
C PRO A 174 20.33 15.00 -1.12
N MET A 175 19.62 14.11 -1.82
CA MET A 175 19.35 12.74 -1.39
C MET A 175 19.03 11.85 -2.59
N LEU A 176 19.33 10.56 -2.48
CA LEU A 176 19.03 9.58 -3.51
C LEU A 176 17.75 8.83 -3.16
N LEU A 177 16.73 8.91 -4.01
CA LEU A 177 15.48 8.17 -3.87
C LEU A 177 15.59 6.84 -4.62
N LEU A 178 15.46 5.71 -3.92
CA LEU A 178 15.36 4.38 -4.52
C LEU A 178 13.90 3.94 -4.50
N VAL A 179 13.20 4.10 -5.63
CA VAL A 179 11.74 3.95 -5.72
C VAL A 179 11.38 2.64 -6.41
N GLY A 180 10.75 1.70 -5.70
CA GLY A 180 10.14 0.52 -6.29
C GLY A 180 8.99 0.91 -7.21
N TRP A 181 9.09 0.63 -8.51
CA TRP A 181 8.11 1.03 -9.53
C TRP A 181 7.06 -0.06 -9.78
N ARG A 182 6.12 -0.20 -8.83
CA ARG A 182 4.95 -1.08 -9.01
C ARG A 182 4.01 -0.54 -10.08
N GLY A 183 3.43 -1.44 -10.86
CA GLY A 183 2.54 -1.09 -11.98
C GLY A 183 3.25 -0.44 -13.18
N GLU A 184 4.50 -0.81 -13.45
CA GLU A 184 5.22 -0.40 -14.67
C GLU A 184 4.31 -0.55 -15.92
N PRO A 185 4.20 0.49 -16.77
CA PRO A 185 3.40 0.43 -17.98
C PRO A 185 3.71 -0.80 -18.84
N GLY A 186 2.67 -1.52 -19.27
CA GLY A 186 2.79 -2.73 -20.09
C GLY A 186 3.06 -4.03 -19.30
N LYS A 187 3.21 -3.98 -17.97
CA LYS A 187 3.32 -5.17 -17.10
C LYS A 187 2.02 -5.37 -16.32
N ARG A 188 1.72 -6.63 -15.96
CA ARG A 188 0.57 -6.94 -15.10
C ARG A 188 0.91 -6.69 -13.63
N ASP A 189 0.04 -6.00 -12.92
CA ASP A 189 0.09 -5.81 -11.47
C ASP A 189 -1.34 -5.65 -10.92
N GLU A 190 -1.48 -5.43 -9.60
CA GLU A 190 -2.77 -5.10 -8.99
C GLU A 190 -3.35 -3.80 -9.57
N PRO A 191 -4.68 -3.65 -9.67
CA PRO A 191 -5.32 -2.48 -10.28
C PRO A 191 -4.83 -1.14 -9.73
N GLN A 192 -4.67 -1.03 -8.41
CA GLN A 192 -4.16 0.17 -7.74
C GLN A 192 -2.70 0.47 -8.06
N HIS A 193 -1.87 -0.57 -8.25
CA HIS A 193 -0.48 -0.38 -8.65
C HIS A 193 -0.40 0.13 -10.09
N MET A 194 -1.23 -0.38 -11.00
CA MET A 194 -1.25 0.06 -12.40
C MET A 194 -1.51 1.56 -12.53
N VAL A 195 -2.48 2.08 -11.78
CA VAL A 195 -2.80 3.52 -11.77
C VAL A 195 -1.60 4.33 -11.29
N GLN A 196 -0.95 3.91 -10.20
CA GLN A 196 0.19 4.63 -9.65
C GLN A 196 1.44 4.52 -10.52
N GLY A 197 1.76 3.33 -11.04
CA GLY A 197 2.92 3.10 -11.88
C GLY A 197 2.87 3.92 -13.18
N GLN A 198 1.69 4.08 -13.77
CA GLN A 198 1.49 4.99 -14.91
C GLN A 198 1.73 6.46 -14.53
N ALA A 199 1.34 6.88 -13.33
CA ALA A 199 1.49 8.26 -12.86
C ALA A 199 2.91 8.61 -12.37
N THR A 200 3.69 7.62 -11.93
CA THR A 200 5.01 7.80 -11.29
C THR A 200 5.94 8.78 -12.03
N PRO A 201 6.21 8.63 -13.35
CA PRO A 201 7.11 9.54 -14.06
C PRO A 201 6.60 10.99 -14.05
N GLY A 202 5.28 11.18 -14.20
CA GLY A 202 4.65 12.50 -14.18
C GLY A 202 4.70 13.15 -12.80
N LEU A 203 4.54 12.38 -11.72
CA LEU A 203 4.67 12.87 -10.35
C LEU A 203 6.10 13.33 -10.06
N LEU A 204 7.12 12.53 -10.40
CA LEU A 204 8.52 12.91 -10.22
C LEU A 204 8.89 14.16 -11.04
N ALA A 205 8.43 14.23 -12.28
CA ALA A 205 8.62 15.42 -13.12
C ALA A 205 7.95 16.67 -12.53
N ALA A 206 6.73 16.55 -12.00
CA ALA A 206 6.03 17.66 -11.35
C ALA A 206 6.73 18.13 -10.07
N LEU A 207 7.40 17.22 -9.35
CA LEU A 207 8.26 17.54 -8.20
C LEU A 207 9.63 18.11 -8.60
N GLY A 208 9.95 18.16 -9.91
CA GLY A 208 11.26 18.60 -10.40
C GLY A 208 12.40 17.63 -10.07
N ILE A 209 12.09 16.37 -9.81
CA ILE A 209 13.08 15.33 -9.46
C ILE A 209 13.48 14.62 -10.75
N PRO A 210 14.74 14.71 -11.21
CA PRO A 210 15.21 13.87 -12.31
C PRO A 210 15.19 12.40 -11.89
N PHE A 211 14.84 11.55 -12.84
CA PHE A 211 14.76 10.12 -12.59
C PHE A 211 15.15 9.30 -13.81
N GLN A 212 15.58 8.07 -13.55
CA GLN A 212 15.76 7.05 -14.57
C GLN A 212 15.47 5.66 -13.98
N PRO A 213 15.10 4.66 -14.81
CA PRO A 213 15.16 3.26 -14.38
C PRO A 213 16.55 2.88 -13.89
N LEU A 214 16.63 2.12 -12.81
CA LEU A 214 17.89 1.52 -12.37
C LEU A 214 18.24 0.37 -13.34
N PRO A 215 19.43 0.37 -13.98
CA PRO A 215 19.90 -0.78 -14.74
C PRO A 215 20.00 -2.01 -13.84
N ASP A 216 19.63 -3.18 -14.37
CA ASP A 216 19.60 -4.47 -13.66
C ASP A 216 20.94 -5.23 -13.69
N TYR A 217 21.98 -4.63 -14.26
CA TYR A 217 23.33 -5.17 -14.33
C TYR A 217 24.36 -4.21 -13.72
N GLN A 218 25.44 -4.77 -13.18
CA GLN A 218 26.37 -4.07 -12.27
C GLN A 218 26.99 -2.80 -12.87
N GLU A 219 27.61 -2.90 -14.04
CA GLU A 219 28.31 -1.78 -14.69
C GLU A 219 27.36 -0.60 -14.98
N GLY A 220 26.13 -0.91 -15.43
CA GLY A 220 25.11 0.09 -15.69
C GLY A 220 24.64 0.78 -14.42
N ALA A 221 24.42 0.02 -13.35
CA ALA A 221 24.02 0.57 -12.06
C ALA A 221 25.09 1.49 -11.47
N GLU A 222 26.38 1.14 -11.58
CA GLU A 222 27.49 1.98 -11.14
C GLU A 222 27.59 3.30 -11.92
N GLN A 223 27.46 3.26 -13.25
CA GLN A 223 27.43 4.49 -14.07
C GLN A 223 26.21 5.37 -13.75
N ALA A 224 25.07 4.74 -13.52
CA ALA A 224 23.86 5.44 -13.13
C ALA A 224 24.04 6.13 -11.77
N LEU A 225 24.65 5.46 -10.79
CA LEU A 225 24.98 6.01 -9.47
C LEU A 225 25.92 7.21 -9.57
N GLN A 226 26.97 7.14 -10.40
CA GLN A 226 27.87 8.27 -10.64
C GLN A 226 27.13 9.47 -11.25
N THR A 227 26.20 9.22 -12.18
CA THR A 227 25.35 10.27 -12.76
C THR A 227 24.48 10.94 -11.70
N ALA A 228 23.87 10.14 -10.82
CA ALA A 228 23.05 10.64 -9.71
C ALA A 228 23.89 11.45 -8.71
N GLN A 229 25.08 10.96 -8.35
CA GLN A 229 26.04 11.67 -7.49
C GLN A 229 26.40 13.03 -8.07
N HIS A 230 26.83 13.07 -9.34
CA HIS A 230 27.19 14.31 -10.01
C HIS A 230 26.04 15.32 -10.02
N TYR A 231 24.81 14.86 -10.28
CA TYR A 231 23.63 15.71 -10.22
C TYR A 231 23.40 16.27 -8.81
N MET A 232 23.43 15.41 -7.79
CA MET A 232 23.20 15.80 -6.39
C MET A 232 24.24 16.81 -5.90
N GLU A 233 25.52 16.61 -6.23
CA GLU A 233 26.60 17.54 -5.86
C GLU A 233 26.48 18.89 -6.57
N LYS A 234 26.12 18.88 -7.85
CA LYS A 234 26.02 20.10 -8.67
C LYS A 234 24.78 20.93 -8.36
N THR A 235 23.64 20.27 -8.21
CA THR A 235 22.33 20.94 -8.08
C THR A 235 21.85 21.06 -6.64
N ARG A 236 22.43 20.28 -5.72
CA ARG A 236 21.99 20.15 -4.33
C ARG A 236 20.51 19.78 -4.22
N GLY A 237 20.05 18.93 -5.13
CA GLY A 237 18.67 18.46 -5.19
C GLY A 237 18.55 16.95 -5.15
N PRO A 238 17.34 16.42 -4.93
CA PRO A 238 17.08 14.98 -4.95
C PRO A 238 17.23 14.39 -6.35
N TYR A 239 17.63 13.12 -6.43
CA TYR A 239 17.66 12.31 -7.66
C TYR A 239 16.92 10.99 -7.41
N ALA A 240 16.22 10.43 -8.39
CA ALA A 240 15.47 9.18 -8.21
C ALA A 240 15.87 8.06 -9.16
N PHE A 241 15.92 6.84 -8.63
CA PHE A 241 15.91 5.61 -9.41
C PHE A 241 14.56 4.92 -9.34
N LEU A 242 14.09 4.44 -10.48
CA LEU A 242 12.92 3.57 -10.58
C LEU A 242 13.38 2.12 -10.68
N VAL A 243 13.13 1.33 -9.65
CA VAL A 243 13.49 -0.10 -9.59
C VAL A 243 12.35 -0.93 -10.14
N LYS A 244 12.65 -1.75 -11.15
CA LYS A 244 11.68 -2.63 -11.80
C LYS A 244 11.58 -3.97 -11.08
N ARG A 245 10.62 -4.79 -11.52
CA ARG A 245 10.54 -6.18 -11.06
C ARG A 245 11.80 -6.93 -11.46
N GLN A 246 12.29 -7.76 -10.54
CA GLN A 246 13.47 -8.62 -10.76
C GLN A 246 14.71 -7.79 -11.14
N THR A 247 15.00 -6.72 -10.40
CA THR A 247 16.28 -5.98 -10.55
C THR A 247 17.39 -6.57 -9.69
N PHE A 248 17.07 -7.13 -8.52
CA PHE A 248 18.06 -7.68 -7.59
C PHE A 248 18.04 -9.21 -7.55
N LEU A 249 19.20 -9.81 -7.31
CA LEU A 249 19.32 -11.21 -6.94
C LEU A 249 18.59 -11.48 -5.61
N PRO A 250 17.97 -12.66 -5.44
CA PRO A 250 17.26 -12.99 -4.21
C PRO A 250 18.18 -12.92 -2.99
N TYR A 251 17.72 -12.22 -1.95
CA TYR A 251 18.37 -12.18 -0.64
C TYR A 251 17.30 -12.22 0.45
N LYS A 252 17.50 -13.06 1.47
CA LYS A 252 16.54 -13.24 2.55
C LYS A 252 17.21 -12.96 3.88
N LEU A 253 16.46 -12.27 4.75
CA LEU A 253 16.83 -12.19 6.14
C LEU A 253 16.84 -13.59 6.76
N PRO A 254 17.79 -13.89 7.66
CA PRO A 254 17.71 -15.03 8.55
C PRO A 254 16.37 -14.99 9.29
N GLN A 255 15.71 -16.14 9.40
CA GLN A 255 14.53 -16.29 10.24
C GLN A 255 14.95 -16.99 11.52
N ASP A 256 14.42 -16.54 12.65
CA ASP A 256 14.46 -17.32 13.87
C ASP A 256 13.49 -18.50 13.73
N ASP A 257 13.97 -19.70 14.06
CA ASP A 257 13.19 -20.94 13.89
C ASP A 257 12.08 -21.11 14.95
N THR A 258 12.12 -20.33 16.04
CA THR A 258 11.14 -20.38 17.12
C THR A 258 10.14 -19.24 17.00
N PRO A 259 8.84 -19.51 16.80
CA PRO A 259 7.83 -18.47 16.77
C PRO A 259 7.67 -17.84 18.16
N ASP A 260 7.66 -16.51 18.23
CA ASP A 260 7.50 -15.75 19.48
C ASP A 260 6.11 -15.91 20.11
N PHE A 261 5.11 -16.31 19.31
CA PHE A 261 3.72 -16.47 19.73
C PHE A 261 3.11 -17.75 19.13
N PRO A 262 2.13 -18.38 19.81
CA PRO A 262 1.54 -19.65 19.39
C PRO A 262 0.62 -19.55 18.18
N LEU A 263 0.06 -18.37 17.91
CA LEU A 263 -0.85 -18.13 16.78
C LEU A 263 -0.16 -17.34 15.69
N ASP A 264 -0.40 -17.69 14.43
CA ASP A 264 -0.11 -16.79 13.32
C ASP A 264 -1.26 -15.77 13.09
N ARG A 265 -1.02 -14.83 12.17
CA ARG A 265 -2.01 -13.79 11.81
C ARG A 265 -3.32 -14.39 11.30
N GLU A 266 -3.26 -15.43 10.48
CA GLU A 266 -4.42 -16.03 9.85
C GLU A 266 -5.26 -16.79 10.89
N GLU A 267 -4.63 -17.56 11.76
CA GLU A 267 -5.29 -18.27 12.86
C GLU A 267 -6.02 -17.30 13.80
N ALA A 268 -5.34 -16.24 14.25
CA ALA A 268 -5.97 -15.21 15.07
C ALA A 268 -7.15 -14.52 14.33
N MET A 269 -6.99 -14.24 13.03
CA MET A 269 -8.05 -13.64 12.22
C MET A 269 -9.27 -14.56 12.11
N LYS A 270 -9.07 -15.87 11.98
CA LYS A 270 -10.15 -16.87 11.94
C LYS A 270 -10.97 -16.87 13.24
N VAL A 271 -10.30 -16.86 14.40
CA VAL A 271 -10.95 -16.76 15.72
C VAL A 271 -11.81 -15.50 15.79
N ILE A 272 -11.28 -14.38 15.32
CA ILE A 272 -12.03 -13.11 15.32
C ILE A 272 -13.26 -13.20 14.41
N VAL A 273 -13.08 -13.65 13.17
CA VAL A 273 -14.14 -13.71 12.16
C VAL A 273 -15.27 -14.66 12.56
N ASP A 274 -14.94 -15.81 13.18
CA ASP A 274 -15.94 -16.78 13.67
C ASP A 274 -16.78 -16.20 14.83
N GLY A 275 -16.25 -15.24 15.58
CA GLY A 275 -16.98 -14.55 16.63
C GLY A 275 -17.78 -13.31 16.18
N LEU A 276 -17.72 -12.93 14.90
CA LEU A 276 -18.48 -11.79 14.34
C LEU A 276 -19.92 -12.17 14.01
N SER A 277 -20.82 -11.20 14.11
CA SER A 277 -22.21 -11.32 13.67
C SER A 277 -22.37 -11.03 12.17
N ASN A 278 -23.45 -11.52 11.57
CA ASN A 278 -23.77 -11.22 10.16
C ASN A 278 -24.03 -9.72 9.89
N LYS A 279 -24.26 -8.92 10.95
CA LYS A 279 -24.45 -7.47 10.87
C LYS A 279 -23.17 -6.69 11.14
N ASP A 280 -22.09 -7.34 11.53
CA ASP A 280 -20.85 -6.63 11.81
C ASP A 280 -20.19 -6.20 10.49
N VAL A 281 -19.61 -5.01 10.52
CA VAL A 281 -18.91 -4.41 9.38
C VAL A 281 -17.42 -4.58 9.60
N VAL A 282 -16.71 -5.07 8.58
CA VAL A 282 -15.25 -5.25 8.65
C VAL A 282 -14.59 -4.31 7.65
N VAL A 283 -13.55 -3.62 8.10
CA VAL A 283 -12.58 -2.93 7.25
C VAL A 283 -11.23 -3.57 7.50
N SER A 284 -10.67 -4.22 6.48
CA SER A 284 -9.39 -4.91 6.58
C SER A 284 -8.30 -4.15 5.84
N THR A 285 -7.12 -4.06 6.46
CA THR A 285 -5.96 -3.35 5.92
C THR A 285 -5.34 -4.08 4.73
N THR A 286 -4.38 -3.42 4.06
CA THR A 286 -3.70 -3.95 2.88
C THR A 286 -2.79 -5.15 3.18
N GLY A 287 -2.33 -5.82 2.14
CA GLY A 287 -1.39 -6.94 2.26
C GLY A 287 -2.09 -8.29 2.48
N MET A 288 -1.42 -9.17 3.23
CA MET A 288 -1.88 -10.55 3.42
C MET A 288 -3.18 -10.66 4.22
N LEU A 289 -3.43 -9.80 5.20
CA LEU A 289 -4.62 -9.88 6.06
C LEU A 289 -5.95 -9.81 5.28
N SER A 290 -6.08 -8.87 4.33
CA SER A 290 -7.28 -8.78 3.47
C SER A 290 -7.45 -10.02 2.58
N ARG A 291 -6.36 -10.67 2.17
CA ARG A 291 -6.40 -11.87 1.33
C ARG A 291 -6.78 -13.10 2.15
N GLU A 292 -6.22 -13.24 3.35
CA GLU A 292 -6.55 -14.27 4.32
C GLU A 292 -8.04 -14.19 4.70
N LEU A 293 -8.54 -12.99 5.00
CA LEU A 293 -9.97 -12.76 5.25
C LEU A 293 -10.84 -13.17 4.05
N PHE A 294 -10.44 -12.79 2.83
CA PHE A 294 -11.18 -13.16 1.63
C PHE A 294 -11.22 -14.68 1.44
N GLU A 295 -10.07 -15.38 1.49
CA GLU A 295 -10.05 -16.84 1.33
C GLU A 295 -10.84 -17.55 2.43
N TYR A 296 -10.76 -17.07 3.67
CA TYR A 296 -11.47 -17.69 4.78
C TYR A 296 -13.00 -17.55 4.65
N ARG A 297 -13.49 -16.40 4.16
CA ARG A 297 -14.91 -16.23 3.82
C ARG A 297 -15.35 -17.22 2.75
N VAL A 298 -14.51 -17.47 1.73
CA VAL A 298 -14.79 -18.49 0.71
C VAL A 298 -14.84 -19.90 1.32
N GLU A 299 -13.87 -20.23 2.19
CA GLU A 299 -13.80 -21.52 2.88
C GLU A 299 -15.07 -21.81 3.71
N LYS A 300 -15.62 -20.80 4.36
CA LYS A 300 -16.83 -20.88 5.20
C LYS A 300 -18.15 -20.70 4.44
N ASP A 301 -18.13 -20.62 3.10
CA ASP A 301 -19.30 -20.31 2.26
C ASP A 301 -20.02 -19.02 2.69
N MET A 302 -19.24 -18.00 3.06
CA MET A 302 -19.73 -16.69 3.49
C MET A 302 -19.56 -15.66 2.38
N GLY A 303 -20.56 -14.77 2.24
CA GLY A 303 -20.45 -13.62 1.36
C GLY A 303 -19.46 -12.55 1.87
N HIS A 304 -18.89 -11.80 0.92
CA HIS A 304 -17.89 -10.73 1.14
C HIS A 304 -18.49 -9.33 1.27
N GLU A 305 -19.81 -9.19 1.17
CA GLU A 305 -20.50 -7.89 1.19
C GLU A 305 -20.29 -7.10 2.49
N ARG A 306 -19.82 -7.76 3.56
CA ARG A 306 -19.56 -7.14 4.86
C ARG A 306 -18.12 -6.69 5.07
N ASP A 307 -17.23 -6.95 4.12
CA ASP A 307 -15.79 -6.72 4.25
C ASP A 307 -15.32 -5.66 3.22
N PHE A 308 -14.85 -4.51 3.70
CA PHE A 308 -14.11 -3.56 2.87
C PHE A 308 -12.62 -3.91 2.90
N LEU A 309 -12.13 -4.49 1.81
CA LEU A 309 -10.73 -4.86 1.64
C LEU A 309 -9.94 -3.66 1.10
N THR A 310 -9.10 -3.08 1.94
CA THR A 310 -8.28 -1.92 1.58
C THR A 310 -7.10 -2.38 0.73
N VAL A 311 -7.24 -2.37 -0.61
CA VAL A 311 -6.24 -2.94 -1.53
C VAL A 311 -4.93 -2.15 -1.64
N GLY A 312 -4.93 -0.88 -1.25
CA GLY A 312 -3.78 0.04 -1.24
C GLY A 312 -3.93 1.02 -0.08
N SER A 313 -3.27 2.18 -0.10
CA SER A 313 -3.44 3.20 0.96
C SER A 313 -3.16 2.65 2.37
N MET A 314 -1.99 2.01 2.54
CA MET A 314 -1.55 1.46 3.82
C MET A 314 -1.69 2.49 4.95
N GLY A 315 -2.17 2.05 6.12
CA GLY A 315 -2.39 2.90 7.29
C GLY A 315 -3.68 3.72 7.30
N HIS A 316 -4.52 3.64 6.26
CA HIS A 316 -5.81 4.36 6.23
C HIS A 316 -7.04 3.52 6.60
N ALA A 317 -6.89 2.22 6.84
CA ALA A 317 -8.01 1.33 7.19
C ALA A 317 -8.79 1.83 8.43
N SER A 318 -8.08 2.25 9.47
CA SER A 318 -8.69 2.75 10.71
C SER A 318 -9.46 4.07 10.51
N ALA A 319 -8.98 4.96 9.63
CA ALA A 319 -9.70 6.18 9.27
C ALA A 319 -10.96 5.89 8.45
N ILE A 320 -10.89 4.95 7.50
CA ILE A 320 -12.05 4.49 6.71
C ILE A 320 -13.11 3.88 7.64
N ALA A 321 -12.68 3.00 8.56
CA ALA A 321 -13.56 2.39 9.54
C ALA A 321 -14.24 3.43 10.45
N LEU A 322 -13.51 4.46 10.89
CA LEU A 322 -14.07 5.54 11.70
C LEU A 322 -15.16 6.29 10.94
N GLY A 323 -14.90 6.64 9.68
CA GLY A 323 -15.89 7.31 8.83
C GLY A 323 -17.16 6.48 8.65
N ILE A 324 -17.03 5.15 8.53
CA ILE A 324 -18.20 4.26 8.46
C ILE A 324 -18.93 4.20 9.81
N ALA A 325 -18.21 4.08 10.93
CA ALA A 325 -18.80 4.03 12.27
C ALA A 325 -19.61 5.29 12.60
N GLN A 326 -19.15 6.46 12.14
CA GLN A 326 -19.84 7.74 12.23
C GLN A 326 -21.19 7.75 11.49
N GLN A 327 -21.25 7.14 10.31
CA GLN A 327 -22.46 7.16 9.47
C GLN A 327 -23.40 5.98 9.74
N LYS A 328 -22.96 4.99 10.52
CA LYS A 328 -23.70 3.75 10.80
C LYS A 328 -23.70 3.44 12.31
N PRO A 329 -24.26 4.32 13.16
CA PRO A 329 -24.18 4.20 14.63
C PRO A 329 -24.79 2.90 15.19
N ASN A 330 -25.72 2.27 14.47
CA ASN A 330 -26.38 1.02 14.88
C ASN A 330 -25.65 -0.25 14.42
N ARG A 331 -24.49 -0.11 13.77
CA ARG A 331 -23.68 -1.23 13.26
C ARG A 331 -22.35 -1.25 13.98
N GLN A 332 -21.90 -2.43 14.43
CA GLN A 332 -20.54 -2.58 14.96
C GLN A 332 -19.55 -2.55 13.79
N VAL A 333 -18.50 -1.73 13.91
CA VAL A 333 -17.48 -1.58 12.87
C VAL A 333 -16.13 -2.03 13.41
N PHE A 334 -15.59 -3.09 12.82
CA PHE A 334 -14.31 -3.69 13.16
C PHE A 334 -13.26 -3.28 12.13
N CYS A 335 -12.22 -2.61 12.58
CA CYS A 335 -11.00 -2.38 11.82
C CYS A 335 -10.01 -3.50 12.12
N LEU A 336 -9.73 -4.33 11.12
CA LEU A 336 -8.66 -5.33 11.17
C LEU A 336 -7.42 -4.70 10.53
N ASP A 337 -6.48 -4.28 11.38
CA ASP A 337 -5.26 -3.58 10.96
C ASP A 337 -4.00 -4.38 11.29
N GLY A 338 -2.89 -4.02 10.67
CA GLY A 338 -1.57 -4.55 10.97
C GLY A 338 -0.74 -3.53 11.74
N ASP A 339 0.19 -3.98 12.57
CA ASP A 339 1.13 -3.12 13.29
C ASP A 339 1.84 -2.11 12.37
N GLY A 340 2.40 -2.55 11.24
CA GLY A 340 3.08 -1.67 10.29
C GLY A 340 2.16 -0.62 9.68
N ALA A 341 0.90 -0.96 9.42
CA ALA A 341 -0.09 -0.03 8.88
C ALA A 341 -0.55 0.98 9.94
N ALA A 342 -0.82 0.52 11.16
CA ALA A 342 -1.17 1.39 12.29
C ALA A 342 -0.03 2.38 12.61
N LEU A 343 1.23 1.93 12.57
CA LEU A 343 2.41 2.78 12.75
C LEU A 343 2.50 3.89 11.70
N MET A 344 2.23 3.58 10.42
CA MET A 344 2.39 4.52 9.30
C MET A 344 1.57 5.79 9.45
N HIS A 345 0.35 5.68 9.98
CA HIS A 345 -0.56 6.80 10.20
C HIS A 345 -1.14 6.79 11.63
N MET A 346 -0.27 6.58 12.62
CA MET A 346 -0.64 6.50 14.04
C MET A 346 -1.41 7.72 14.57
N GLY A 347 -1.24 8.90 13.96
CA GLY A 347 -2.02 10.10 14.30
C GLY A 347 -3.54 9.89 14.19
N THR A 348 -3.98 8.94 13.37
CA THR A 348 -5.39 8.51 13.28
C THR A 348 -5.91 7.97 14.61
N MET A 349 -5.06 7.32 15.43
CA MET A 349 -5.45 6.84 16.76
C MET A 349 -5.90 8.00 17.67
N GLY A 350 -5.24 9.16 17.59
CA GLY A 350 -5.68 10.36 18.30
C GLY A 350 -7.08 10.82 17.86
N THR A 351 -7.33 10.84 16.54
CA THR A 351 -8.65 11.20 16.00
C THR A 351 -9.73 10.21 16.44
N ILE A 352 -9.43 8.91 16.40
CA ILE A 352 -10.35 7.86 16.84
C ILE A 352 -10.65 8.01 18.33
N GLY A 353 -9.64 8.11 19.19
CA GLY A 353 -9.85 8.19 20.64
C GLY A 353 -10.69 9.39 21.08
N GLN A 354 -10.61 10.51 20.34
CA GLN A 354 -11.41 11.72 20.59
C GLN A 354 -12.78 11.73 19.89
N SER A 355 -13.11 10.69 19.11
CA SER A 355 -14.34 10.68 18.30
C SER A 355 -15.60 10.30 19.08
N GLU A 356 -15.47 9.76 20.30
CA GLU A 356 -16.56 9.22 21.13
C GLU A 356 -17.38 8.10 20.44
N GLN A 357 -16.84 7.49 19.38
CA GLN A 357 -17.59 6.58 18.53
C GLN A 357 -17.78 5.21 19.17
N THR A 358 -18.98 5.01 19.75
CA THR A 358 -19.30 3.86 20.63
C THR A 358 -19.37 2.50 19.92
N ASN A 359 -19.47 2.50 18.59
CA ASN A 359 -19.55 1.29 17.77
C ASN A 359 -18.24 0.95 17.03
N PHE A 360 -17.14 1.66 17.31
CA PHE A 360 -15.84 1.43 16.68
C PHE A 360 -14.95 0.45 17.47
N LYS A 361 -14.43 -0.58 16.79
CA LYS A 361 -13.54 -1.63 17.33
C LYS A 361 -12.25 -1.69 16.51
N HIS A 362 -11.10 -1.53 17.14
CA HIS A 362 -9.80 -1.58 16.49
C HIS A 362 -9.07 -2.84 16.88
N ILE A 363 -8.73 -3.70 15.92
CA ILE A 363 -7.95 -4.91 16.17
C ILE A 363 -6.65 -4.79 15.39
N ILE A 364 -5.52 -4.82 16.09
CA ILE A 364 -4.18 -4.74 15.48
C ILE A 364 -3.53 -6.11 15.58
N PHE A 365 -3.25 -6.74 14.44
CA PHE A 365 -2.43 -7.94 14.36
C PHE A 365 -0.96 -7.52 14.37
N ASN A 366 -0.27 -7.81 15.47
CA ASN A 366 1.11 -7.41 15.72
C ASN A 366 2.04 -8.62 15.61
N ASN A 367 2.64 -8.80 14.42
CA ASN A 367 3.71 -9.75 14.15
C ASN A 367 5.11 -9.10 14.18
N GLY A 368 5.20 -7.81 14.54
CA GLY A 368 6.43 -7.05 14.55
C GLY A 368 7.12 -6.92 13.18
N ALA A 369 6.43 -7.12 12.04
CA ALA A 369 7.09 -7.20 10.74
C ALA A 369 6.24 -6.78 9.54
N HIS A 370 6.90 -6.16 8.55
CA HIS A 370 6.36 -5.91 7.21
C HIS A 370 6.36 -7.19 6.34
N ASP A 371 5.63 -8.22 6.77
CA ASP A 371 5.68 -9.57 6.17
C ASP A 371 5.26 -9.63 4.71
N SER A 372 4.36 -8.75 4.27
CA SER A 372 3.88 -8.74 2.88
C SER A 372 4.93 -8.27 1.86
N VAL A 373 6.04 -7.69 2.33
CA VAL A 373 7.05 -7.02 1.47
C VAL A 373 8.49 -7.47 1.75
N GLY A 374 8.71 -8.51 2.56
CA GLY A 374 10.04 -9.05 2.81
C GLY A 374 10.32 -9.41 4.26
N GLY A 375 9.43 -9.05 5.19
CA GLY A 375 9.55 -9.42 6.60
C GLY A 375 10.58 -8.59 7.35
N GLN A 376 10.86 -7.36 6.92
CA GLN A 376 11.67 -6.45 7.70
C GLN A 376 10.94 -6.07 9.01
N PRO A 377 11.65 -5.88 10.13
CA PRO A 377 11.03 -5.61 11.42
C PRO A 377 10.36 -4.24 11.47
N THR A 378 9.26 -4.15 12.21
CA THR A 378 8.67 -2.88 12.65
C THR A 378 9.17 -2.55 14.06
N VAL A 379 8.96 -1.30 14.51
CA VAL A 379 9.26 -0.94 15.90
C VAL A 379 8.39 -1.70 16.92
N ALA A 380 7.28 -2.30 16.47
CA ALA A 380 6.37 -3.07 17.31
C ALA A 380 6.89 -4.49 17.63
N ALA A 381 7.98 -4.94 16.98
CA ALA A 381 8.70 -6.16 17.34
C ALA A 381 9.31 -6.10 18.75
N HIS A 382 9.59 -4.89 19.26
CA HIS A 382 10.11 -4.68 20.61
C HIS A 382 8.98 -4.70 21.65
N HIS A 383 8.30 -5.85 21.79
CA HIS A 383 7.09 -6.02 22.61
C HIS A 383 7.23 -5.63 24.10
N SER A 384 8.45 -5.52 24.62
CA SER A 384 8.74 -5.10 25.99
C SER A 384 8.80 -3.58 26.18
N SER A 385 9.08 -2.82 25.11
CA SER A 385 9.27 -1.37 25.16
C SER A 385 8.27 -0.59 24.28
N PHE A 386 7.62 -1.26 23.34
CA PHE A 386 6.56 -0.70 22.50
C PHE A 386 5.21 -1.39 22.79
N CYS A 387 4.15 -0.61 22.97
CA CYS A 387 2.83 -1.14 23.30
C CYS A 387 1.69 -0.29 22.72
N PHE A 388 0.90 -0.88 21.81
CA PHE A 388 -0.25 -0.19 21.22
C PHE A 388 -1.34 0.07 22.25
N SER A 389 -1.54 -0.83 23.22
CA SER A 389 -2.59 -0.64 24.23
C SER A 389 -2.37 0.62 25.09
N THR A 390 -1.12 0.92 25.46
CA THR A 390 -0.75 2.14 26.19
C THR A 390 -0.93 3.39 25.31
N ILE A 391 -0.51 3.32 24.04
CA ILE A 391 -0.69 4.41 23.07
C ILE A 391 -2.19 4.71 22.87
N ALA A 392 -3.02 3.68 22.71
CA ALA A 392 -4.45 3.80 22.54
C ALA A 392 -5.14 4.47 23.74
N LYS A 393 -4.81 4.04 24.96
CA LYS A 393 -5.29 4.69 26.19
C LYS A 393 -4.88 6.16 26.24
N GLY A 394 -3.62 6.47 25.91
CA GLY A 394 -3.13 7.85 25.81
C GLY A 394 -3.86 8.70 24.76
N CYS A 395 -4.36 8.08 23.69
CA CYS A 395 -5.16 8.75 22.66
C CYS A 395 -6.65 8.95 23.05
N GLY A 396 -7.11 8.33 24.13
CA GLY A 396 -8.51 8.42 24.60
C GLY A 396 -9.39 7.22 24.25
N TYR A 397 -8.82 6.08 23.82
CA TYR A 397 -9.61 4.85 23.70
C TYR A 397 -10.14 4.44 25.08
N ARG A 398 -11.41 4.02 25.13
CA ARG A 398 -12.09 3.67 26.38
C ARG A 398 -11.47 2.44 27.05
N GLU A 399 -11.07 1.48 26.23
CA GLU A 399 -10.44 0.25 26.67
C GLU A 399 -9.42 -0.17 25.62
N ALA A 400 -8.30 -0.73 26.08
CA ALA A 400 -7.29 -1.31 25.21
C ALA A 400 -6.77 -2.59 25.86
N LEU A 401 -6.88 -3.69 25.14
CA LEU A 401 -6.58 -5.05 25.56
C LEU A 401 -5.41 -5.61 24.74
N VAL A 402 -4.78 -6.65 25.27
CA VAL A 402 -3.73 -7.41 24.57
C VAL A 402 -4.10 -8.89 24.64
N ALA A 403 -3.92 -9.61 23.53
CA ALA A 403 -4.07 -11.05 23.45
C ALA A 403 -2.81 -11.68 22.82
N THR A 404 -2.45 -12.87 23.31
CA THR A 404 -1.23 -13.61 22.92
C THR A 404 -1.51 -15.06 22.56
N ASN A 405 -2.74 -15.54 22.79
CA ASN A 405 -3.19 -16.90 22.49
C ASN A 405 -4.67 -16.90 22.09
N GLU A 406 -5.17 -18.05 21.64
CA GLU A 406 -6.53 -18.20 21.10
C GLU A 406 -7.63 -17.83 22.10
N GLU A 407 -7.49 -18.28 23.36
CA GLU A 407 -8.46 -17.99 24.42
C GLU A 407 -8.55 -16.48 24.68
N GLU A 408 -7.40 -15.81 24.82
CA GLU A 408 -7.33 -14.36 25.01
C GLU A 408 -7.88 -13.58 23.81
N VAL A 409 -7.71 -14.08 22.57
CA VAL A 409 -8.30 -13.46 21.38
C VAL A 409 -9.82 -13.54 21.44
N ALA A 410 -10.37 -14.71 21.77
CA ALA A 410 -11.81 -14.91 21.88
C ALA A 410 -12.43 -14.07 23.01
N GLU A 411 -11.79 -14.05 24.19
CA GLU A 411 -12.20 -13.20 25.31
C GLU A 411 -12.11 -11.71 24.97
N GLY A 412 -11.00 -11.30 24.35
CA GLY A 412 -10.77 -9.95 23.88
C GLY A 412 -11.86 -9.49 22.90
N LEU A 413 -12.22 -10.32 21.93
CA LEU A 413 -13.32 -10.03 21.00
C LEU A 413 -14.66 -9.87 21.73
N ASN A 414 -14.99 -10.80 22.63
CA ASN A 414 -16.22 -10.72 23.42
C ASN A 414 -16.28 -9.42 24.22
N ARG A 415 -15.15 -9.02 24.82
CA ARG A 415 -15.03 -7.76 25.54
C ARG A 415 -15.20 -6.55 24.63
N LEU A 416 -14.54 -6.53 23.46
CA LEU A 416 -14.72 -5.47 22.46
C LEU A 416 -16.20 -5.29 22.08
N ARG A 417 -16.96 -6.38 21.90
CA ARG A 417 -18.39 -6.33 21.55
C ARG A 417 -19.26 -5.72 22.64
N GLN A 418 -18.95 -5.98 23.89
CA GLN A 418 -19.74 -5.51 25.04
C GLN A 418 -19.40 -4.07 25.45
N THR A 419 -18.17 -3.62 25.23
CA THR A 419 -17.74 -2.28 25.62
C THR A 419 -18.13 -1.25 24.58
N HIS A 420 -18.80 -0.17 24.96
CA HIS A 420 -19.00 0.99 24.08
C HIS A 420 -17.63 1.62 23.72
N GLY A 421 -17.30 1.66 22.43
CA GLY A 421 -16.03 2.15 21.88
C GLY A 421 -15.75 3.64 22.04
N PRO A 422 -14.62 4.12 21.50
CA PRO A 422 -13.61 3.35 20.77
C PRO A 422 -12.83 2.40 21.69
N VAL A 423 -12.63 1.16 21.25
CA VAL A 423 -11.86 0.14 21.98
C VAL A 423 -10.84 -0.53 21.08
N LEU A 424 -9.72 -0.97 21.66
CA LEU A 424 -8.62 -1.61 20.95
C LEU A 424 -8.30 -3.01 21.51
N LEU A 425 -7.99 -3.95 20.62
CA LEU A 425 -7.35 -5.22 20.92
C LEU A 425 -6.06 -5.35 20.11
N GLU A 426 -4.92 -5.38 20.79
CA GLU A 426 -3.63 -5.75 20.19
C GLU A 426 -3.49 -7.27 20.26
N VAL A 427 -3.44 -7.96 19.12
CA VAL A 427 -3.21 -9.40 19.05
C VAL A 427 -1.77 -9.65 18.62
N LYS A 428 -0.95 -10.14 19.54
CA LYS A 428 0.43 -10.51 19.25
C LYS A 428 0.45 -11.89 18.59
N VAL A 429 1.04 -11.96 17.39
CA VAL A 429 1.02 -13.16 16.54
C VAL A 429 2.41 -13.45 16.00
N ALA A 430 2.65 -14.69 15.63
CA ALA A 430 3.87 -15.11 14.97
C ALA A 430 4.01 -14.46 13.59
N LYS A 431 5.26 -14.23 13.22
CA LYS A 431 5.64 -13.81 11.88
C LYS A 431 5.35 -14.91 10.86
N GLY A 432 4.87 -14.54 9.68
CA GLY A 432 4.66 -15.45 8.58
C GLY A 432 3.28 -15.37 7.93
N GLY A 433 3.01 -16.37 7.10
CA GLY A 433 1.77 -16.54 6.36
C GLY A 433 1.90 -17.65 5.33
N ARG A 434 0.76 -18.17 4.86
CA ARG A 434 0.72 -19.24 3.86
C ARG A 434 1.33 -18.79 2.53
N LYS A 435 2.18 -19.64 1.94
CA LYS A 435 2.85 -19.37 0.65
C LYS A 435 1.88 -19.38 -0.54
N ASN A 436 0.77 -20.09 -0.43
CA ASN A 436 -0.22 -20.30 -1.50
C ASN A 436 -1.42 -19.35 -1.40
N LEU A 437 -1.26 -18.21 -0.74
CA LEU A 437 -2.32 -17.22 -0.59
C LEU A 437 -2.68 -16.57 -1.93
N GLY A 438 -3.92 -16.76 -2.35
CA GLY A 438 -4.52 -16.19 -3.55
C GLY A 438 -4.84 -14.71 -3.41
N ARG A 439 -5.42 -14.16 -4.48
CA ARG A 439 -5.91 -12.77 -4.53
C ARG A 439 -7.44 -12.78 -4.58
N PRO A 440 -8.10 -11.72 -4.07
CA PRO A 440 -9.54 -11.58 -4.22
C PRO A 440 -9.96 -11.71 -5.68
N THR A 441 -10.93 -12.59 -5.95
CA THR A 441 -11.44 -12.87 -7.30
C THR A 441 -12.45 -11.83 -7.78
N ARG A 442 -12.85 -10.90 -6.90
CA ARG A 442 -13.76 -9.79 -7.19
C ARG A 442 -12.97 -8.51 -7.48
N SER A 443 -13.47 -7.69 -8.40
CA SER A 443 -12.86 -6.38 -8.64
C SER A 443 -13.08 -5.42 -7.45
N PRO A 444 -12.18 -4.44 -7.20
CA PRO A 444 -12.38 -3.44 -6.16
C PRO A 444 -13.69 -2.64 -6.30
N VAL A 445 -14.14 -2.41 -7.54
CA VAL A 445 -15.41 -1.70 -7.82
C VAL A 445 -16.62 -2.53 -7.38
N GLN A 446 -16.63 -3.83 -7.70
CA GLN A 446 -17.68 -4.74 -7.24
C GLN A 446 -17.68 -4.83 -5.71
N ASN A 447 -16.51 -5.05 -5.09
CA ASN A 447 -16.39 -5.11 -3.63
C ASN A 447 -16.97 -3.85 -2.96
N LYS A 448 -16.65 -2.68 -3.49
CA LYS A 448 -17.21 -1.40 -3.02
C LYS A 448 -18.74 -1.35 -3.16
N GLN A 449 -19.28 -1.76 -4.30
CA GLN A 449 -20.73 -1.73 -4.54
C GLN A 449 -21.48 -2.68 -3.60
N ASP A 450 -21.01 -3.91 -3.44
CA ASP A 450 -21.58 -4.90 -2.53
C ASP A 450 -21.53 -4.41 -1.08
N PHE A 451 -20.39 -3.84 -0.68
CA PHE A 451 -20.20 -3.25 0.64
C PHE A 451 -21.14 -2.07 0.91
N MET A 452 -21.29 -1.17 -0.06
CA MET A 452 -22.25 -0.07 0.05
C MET A 452 -23.69 -0.57 0.14
N HIS A 453 -24.06 -1.62 -0.60
CA HIS A 453 -25.39 -2.23 -0.52
C HIS A 453 -25.64 -2.85 0.87
N PHE A 454 -24.68 -3.60 1.40
CA PHE A 454 -24.75 -4.16 2.74
C PHE A 454 -24.88 -3.09 3.84
N LEU A 455 -24.19 -1.95 3.71
CA LEU A 455 -24.31 -0.83 4.63
C LEU A 455 -25.62 -0.06 4.50
N ALA A 456 -26.34 -0.18 3.38
CA ALA A 456 -27.64 0.45 3.19
C ALA A 456 -28.78 -0.34 3.89
N ILE A 457 -28.55 -1.61 4.20
CA ILE A 457 -29.49 -2.46 4.92
C ILE A 457 -29.26 -2.25 6.43
N ASN A 458 -30.30 -1.79 7.14
CA ASN A 458 -30.22 -1.44 8.58
C ASN A 458 -30.04 -2.65 9.49
#